data_AF-A0A2D4XQC1-F1
#
_entry.id   AF-A0A2D4XQC1-F1
#
_cell.length_a   1.000
_cell.length_b   1.000
_cell.length_c   1.000
_cell.angle_alpha   90.00
_cell.angle_beta   90.00
_cell.angle_gamma   90.00
#
_symmetry.space_group_name_H-M   'P 1'
#
loop_
_entity.id
_entity.type
_entity.pdbx_description
1 polymer ?
#
loop_
_entity_poly.entity_id
_entity_poly.type
_entity_poly.pdbx_seq_one_letter_code
_entity_poly.pdbx_strand_id
1 'polypeptide(L)'
;MDEGGIRKLSGLTPKRFKKVFNELINFGILKQDEFGRYYSKRMTEDARLSRLRREAGSKGGNPNLIKKVPDLVNQKDNQKQTLSSSSSTSISKVKEKKKKEIVFVDHEFAKYIQENCPRIAALKTQLTASNCENLEATFGRKSVLEIFDQMENFNKLNKNYSSVYLTAKNWLKKRNENERNSNPKSKANFEENLRNF
;
A
#
# COMPACT_ATOMS: atom_id res chain seq x y z
N MET A 1 -18.57 26.18 -3.97
CA MET A 1 -18.86 27.21 -5.01
C MET A 1 -19.91 26.66 -5.97
N ASP A 2 -20.81 27.49 -6.48
CA ASP A 2 -21.84 27.09 -7.44
C ASP A 2 -21.28 26.97 -8.87
N GLU A 3 -21.97 26.23 -9.74
CA GLU A 3 -21.55 26.05 -11.14
C GLU A 3 -21.42 27.40 -11.87
N GLY A 4 -22.38 28.32 -11.66
CA GLY A 4 -22.43 29.62 -12.32
C GLY A 4 -21.24 30.50 -11.95
N GLY A 5 -20.93 30.59 -10.66
CA GLY A 5 -19.78 31.32 -10.14
C GLY A 5 -18.46 30.80 -10.71
N ILE A 6 -18.24 29.49 -10.70
CA ILE A 6 -16.98 28.90 -11.18
C ILE A 6 -16.83 29.08 -12.69
N ARG A 7 -17.91 28.92 -13.47
CA ARG A 7 -17.86 29.13 -14.93
C ARG A 7 -17.47 30.56 -15.29
N LYS A 8 -18.00 31.56 -14.57
CA LYS A 8 -17.63 32.98 -14.75
C LYS A 8 -16.16 33.22 -14.43
N LEU A 9 -15.68 32.68 -13.31
CA LEU A 9 -14.27 32.81 -12.88
C LEU A 9 -13.30 32.15 -13.85
N SER A 10 -13.69 31.03 -14.42
CA SER A 10 -12.81 30.19 -15.23
C SER A 10 -12.86 30.51 -16.73
N GLY A 11 -13.78 31.38 -17.16
CA GLY A 11 -13.91 31.81 -18.56
C GLY A 11 -14.25 30.68 -19.55
N LEU A 12 -14.70 29.52 -19.05
CA LEU A 12 -14.93 28.34 -19.86
C LEU A 12 -16.33 28.34 -20.50
N THR A 13 -16.40 27.85 -21.73
CA THR A 13 -17.68 27.54 -22.38
C THR A 13 -18.43 26.46 -21.60
N PRO A 14 -19.77 26.47 -21.55
CA PRO A 14 -20.54 25.54 -20.71
C PRO A 14 -20.30 24.07 -21.08
N LYS A 15 -20.09 23.78 -22.37
CA LYS A 15 -19.74 22.42 -22.84
C LYS A 15 -18.39 21.96 -22.32
N ARG A 16 -17.36 22.81 -22.42
CA ARG A 16 -16.01 22.48 -21.96
C ARG A 16 -15.95 22.38 -20.43
N PHE A 17 -16.70 23.24 -19.73
CA PHE A 17 -16.85 23.19 -18.29
C PHE A 17 -17.39 21.83 -17.82
N LYS A 18 -18.52 21.38 -18.38
CA LYS A 18 -19.13 20.08 -18.01
C LYS A 18 -18.17 18.92 -18.27
N LYS A 19 -17.46 18.92 -19.40
CA LYS A 19 -16.48 17.86 -19.72
C LYS A 19 -15.40 17.78 -18.66
N VAL A 20 -14.72 18.89 -18.38
CA VAL A 20 -13.61 18.94 -17.42
C VAL A 20 -14.08 18.61 -16.01
N PHE A 21 -15.21 19.15 -15.57
CA PHE A 21 -15.72 18.90 -14.22
C PHE A 21 -16.18 17.46 -14.04
N ASN A 22 -16.80 16.85 -15.05
CA ASN A 22 -17.13 15.42 -15.03
C ASN A 22 -15.87 14.55 -14.93
N GLU A 23 -14.81 14.89 -15.67
CA GLU A 23 -13.52 14.20 -15.54
C GLU A 23 -12.96 14.32 -14.12
N LEU A 24 -12.98 15.51 -13.52
CA LEU A 24 -12.49 15.74 -12.15
C LEU A 24 -13.33 15.05 -11.07
N ILE A 25 -14.64 14.91 -11.29
CA ILE A 25 -15.55 14.15 -10.41
C ILE A 25 -15.28 12.65 -10.55
N ASN A 26 -15.11 12.15 -11.78
CA ASN A 26 -14.77 10.76 -12.04
C ASN A 26 -13.42 10.36 -11.42
N PHE A 27 -12.44 11.25 -11.44
CA PHE A 27 -11.17 11.06 -10.74
C PHE A 27 -11.28 11.23 -9.21
N GLY A 28 -12.43 11.66 -8.70
CA GLY A 28 -12.70 11.82 -7.27
C GLY A 28 -11.96 12.99 -6.60
N ILE A 29 -11.48 13.94 -7.41
CA ILE A 29 -10.77 15.14 -6.94
C ILE A 29 -11.79 16.18 -6.45
N LEU A 30 -12.84 16.39 -7.24
CA LEU A 30 -13.97 17.24 -6.90
C LEU A 30 -15.14 16.40 -6.40
N LYS A 31 -15.92 16.98 -5.50
CA LYS A 31 -17.20 16.45 -5.05
C LYS A 31 -18.27 17.53 -5.09
N GLN A 32 -19.52 17.08 -5.12
CA GLN A 32 -20.70 17.94 -5.13
C GLN A 32 -21.51 17.71 -3.85
N ASP A 33 -21.98 18.79 -3.24
CA ASP A 33 -22.93 18.75 -2.12
C ASP A 33 -24.36 18.57 -2.60
N GLU A 34 -25.28 18.31 -1.67
CA GLU A 34 -26.73 18.21 -1.90
C GLU A 34 -27.32 19.45 -2.59
N PHE A 35 -26.71 20.62 -2.37
CA PHE A 35 -27.09 21.90 -2.98
C PHE A 35 -26.43 22.14 -4.36
N GLY A 36 -25.81 21.14 -4.96
CA GLY A 36 -25.17 21.25 -6.26
C GLY A 36 -23.85 22.03 -6.28
N ARG A 37 -23.27 22.33 -5.11
CA ARG A 37 -22.03 23.12 -4.97
C ARG A 37 -20.80 22.22 -5.06
N TYR A 38 -19.77 22.67 -5.78
CA TYR A 38 -18.51 21.96 -5.89
C TYR A 38 -17.52 22.34 -4.79
N TYR A 39 -16.78 21.34 -4.31
CA TYR A 39 -15.67 21.50 -3.38
C TYR A 39 -14.54 20.51 -3.69
N SER A 40 -13.31 20.88 -3.31
CA SER A 40 -12.14 20.01 -3.42
C SER A 40 -12.15 19.00 -2.26
N LYS A 41 -12.20 17.71 -2.58
CA LYS A 41 -12.24 16.63 -1.58
C LYS A 41 -11.03 16.71 -0.65
N ARG A 42 -9.83 16.90 -1.21
CA ARG A 42 -8.60 16.95 -0.42
C ARG A 42 -8.59 18.14 0.53
N MET A 43 -8.99 19.31 0.03
CA MET A 43 -9.05 20.53 0.83
C MET A 43 -10.02 20.35 2.02
N THR A 44 -11.21 19.80 1.78
CA THR A 44 -12.21 19.59 2.83
C THR A 44 -11.73 18.58 3.87
N GLU A 45 -11.12 17.48 3.45
CA GLU A 45 -10.56 16.50 4.39
C GLU A 45 -9.39 17.06 5.20
N ASP A 46 -8.50 17.82 4.56
CA ASP A 46 -7.38 18.46 5.24
C ASP A 46 -7.88 19.51 6.26
N ALA A 47 -8.89 20.29 5.91
CA ALA A 47 -9.53 21.23 6.82
C ALA A 47 -10.22 20.51 8.00
N ARG A 48 -10.91 19.40 7.74
CA ARG A 48 -11.52 18.55 8.77
C ARG A 48 -10.48 17.99 9.73
N LEU A 49 -9.38 17.48 9.20
CA LEU A 49 -8.28 16.94 9.99
C LEU A 49 -7.57 18.03 10.79
N SER A 50 -7.38 19.21 10.21
CA SER A 50 -6.83 20.39 10.88
C SER A 50 -7.70 20.83 12.05
N ARG A 51 -9.02 20.88 11.86
CA ARG A 51 -9.99 21.17 12.93
C ARG A 51 -9.88 20.15 14.06
N LEU A 52 -9.86 18.86 13.74
CA LEU A 52 -9.71 17.78 14.72
C LEU A 52 -8.41 17.90 15.52
N ARG A 53 -7.28 18.20 14.85
CA ARG A 53 -5.98 18.42 15.51
C ARG A 53 -5.99 19.65 16.41
N ARG A 54 -6.62 20.74 15.96
CA ARG A 54 -6.78 21.96 16.78
C ARG A 54 -7.63 21.71 18.01
N GLU A 55 -8.73 20.97 17.88
CA GLU A 55 -9.60 20.59 19.02
C GLU A 55 -8.88 19.69 20.01
N ALA A 56 -8.10 18.71 19.53
CA ALA A 56 -7.24 17.89 20.38
C ALA A 56 -6.14 18.71 21.07
N GLY A 57 -5.50 19.63 20.34
CA GLY A 57 -4.51 20.56 20.89
C GLY A 57 -5.09 21.51 21.94
N SER A 58 -6.29 22.02 21.71
CA SER A 58 -7.03 22.85 22.68
C SER A 58 -7.35 22.10 23.97
N LYS A 59 -7.62 20.79 23.88
CA LYS A 59 -7.76 19.89 25.03
C LYS A 59 -6.42 19.45 25.64
N GLY A 60 -5.33 20.12 25.27
CA GLY A 60 -3.99 19.96 25.82
C GLY A 60 -3.15 18.83 25.18
N GLY A 61 -3.41 18.52 23.92
CA GLY A 61 -2.59 17.59 23.13
C GLY A 61 -2.96 16.14 23.39
N ASN A 62 -1.96 15.26 23.50
CA ASN A 62 -2.20 13.82 23.66
C ASN A 62 -3.09 13.57 24.89
N PRO A 63 -4.31 13.01 24.73
CA PRO A 63 -5.20 12.77 25.86
C PRO A 63 -4.61 11.80 26.90
N ASN A 64 -3.57 11.04 26.55
CA ASN A 64 -2.81 10.23 27.52
C ASN A 64 -1.92 11.05 28.48
N LEU A 65 -1.61 12.32 28.17
CA LEU A 65 -0.78 13.19 29.02
C LEU A 65 -1.62 13.98 30.05
N ILE A 66 -2.93 14.12 29.82
CA ILE A 66 -3.85 14.82 30.72
C ILE A 66 -4.80 13.80 31.33
N LYS A 67 -4.42 13.39 32.53
CA LYS A 67 -5.08 12.43 33.44
C LYS A 67 -6.60 12.27 33.20
N LYS A 68 -6.98 11.04 32.84
CA LYS A 68 -8.28 10.35 33.05
C LYS A 68 -9.54 11.23 32.95
N VAL A 69 -9.98 11.52 31.73
CA VAL A 69 -11.40 11.78 31.44
C VAL A 69 -11.95 10.52 30.75
N PRO A 70 -13.04 9.90 31.23
CA PRO A 70 -13.44 8.55 30.85
C PRO A 70 -14.05 8.42 29.44
N ASP A 71 -14.08 9.50 28.64
CA ASP A 71 -14.94 9.58 27.46
C ASP A 71 -14.25 10.12 26.19
N LEU A 72 -12.92 9.97 26.08
CA LEU A 72 -12.16 10.40 24.90
C LEU A 72 -11.60 9.22 24.13
N VAL A 73 -11.85 9.21 22.81
CA VAL A 73 -11.41 8.18 21.87
C VAL A 73 -9.87 8.05 21.90
N ASN A 74 -9.39 6.89 22.36
CA ASN A 74 -7.96 6.56 22.46
C ASN A 74 -7.26 6.64 21.10
N GLN A 75 -6.49 7.70 20.85
CA GLN A 75 -5.52 7.74 19.75
C GLN A 75 -4.30 6.88 20.11
N LYS A 76 -3.96 5.93 19.23
CA LYS A 76 -2.74 5.12 19.38
C LYS A 76 -1.51 5.94 18.99
N ASP A 77 -0.48 5.88 19.82
CA ASP A 77 0.79 6.62 19.79
C ASP A 77 1.61 6.54 18.47
N ASN A 78 1.21 5.67 17.53
CA ASN A 78 1.92 5.46 16.26
C ASN A 78 1.42 6.39 15.14
N GLN A 79 1.35 7.70 15.37
CA GLN A 79 1.15 8.65 14.26
C GLN A 79 2.45 8.76 13.46
N LYS A 80 2.49 8.18 12.26
CA LYS A 80 3.55 8.46 11.29
C LYS A 80 3.54 9.97 10.99
N GLN A 81 4.71 10.60 11.04
CA GLN A 81 4.89 11.99 10.61
C GLN A 81 4.22 12.22 9.24
N THR A 82 3.53 13.34 9.09
CA THR A 82 3.07 13.80 7.78
C THR A 82 4.30 14.07 6.92
N LEU A 83 4.51 13.25 5.90
CA LEU A 83 5.56 13.43 4.90
C LEU A 83 5.42 14.84 4.28
N SER A 84 6.41 15.70 4.50
CA SER A 84 6.63 16.88 3.68
C SER A 84 6.79 16.45 2.22
N SER A 85 6.05 17.11 1.34
CA SER A 85 6.10 17.08 -0.13
C SER A 85 7.08 16.08 -0.75
N SER A 86 6.66 14.83 -0.88
CA SER A 86 7.20 13.90 -1.86
C SER A 86 6.08 12.94 -2.24
N SER A 87 5.78 12.89 -3.53
CA SER A 87 4.68 12.15 -4.13
C SER A 87 4.72 10.68 -3.74
N SER A 88 3.89 10.29 -2.78
CA SER A 88 3.60 8.88 -2.54
C SER A 88 2.10 8.69 -2.28
N THR A 89 1.41 8.24 -3.32
CA THR A 89 0.02 7.77 -3.28
C THR A 89 -0.09 6.62 -2.28
N SER A 90 -0.43 6.96 -1.04
CA SER A 90 -0.74 5.97 -0.01
C SER A 90 -2.22 5.65 -0.10
N ILE A 91 -2.57 4.65 -0.92
CA ILE A 91 -3.92 4.05 -0.90
C ILE A 91 -4.05 3.35 0.45
N SER A 92 -4.75 3.99 1.38
CA SER A 92 -5.12 3.42 2.68
C SER A 92 -6.06 2.23 2.46
N LYS A 93 -5.51 1.03 2.53
CA LYS A 93 -6.26 -0.23 2.50
C LYS A 93 -7.17 -0.28 3.73
N VAL A 94 -8.47 -0.13 3.50
CA VAL A 94 -9.52 -0.48 4.46
C VAL A 94 -9.34 -1.95 4.83
N LYS A 95 -9.00 -2.22 6.10
CA LYS A 95 -8.94 -3.57 6.66
C LYS A 95 -10.36 -3.99 7.01
N GLU A 96 -11.04 -4.61 6.06
CA GLU A 96 -12.22 -5.40 6.34
C GLU A 96 -11.77 -6.75 6.91
N LYS A 97 -12.07 -7.00 8.19
CA LYS A 97 -11.87 -8.31 8.81
C LYS A 97 -12.97 -9.25 8.33
N LYS A 98 -12.76 -9.94 7.20
CA LYS A 98 -13.50 -11.18 6.93
C LYS A 98 -12.77 -12.34 7.58
N LYS A 99 -13.37 -12.90 8.64
CA LYS A 99 -13.14 -14.30 9.03
C LYS A 99 -13.53 -15.13 7.81
N LYS A 100 -12.56 -15.71 7.12
CA LYS A 100 -12.81 -16.79 6.17
C LYS A 100 -12.45 -18.07 6.89
N GLU A 101 -13.41 -18.98 6.94
CA GLU A 101 -13.18 -20.38 7.27
C GLU A 101 -11.99 -20.91 6.47
N ILE A 102 -11.11 -21.61 7.17
CA ILE A 102 -9.93 -22.25 6.59
C ILE A 102 -10.45 -23.50 5.87
N VAL A 103 -10.74 -23.37 4.59
CA VAL A 103 -10.81 -24.52 3.70
C VAL A 103 -9.38 -25.02 3.56
N PHE A 104 -9.09 -26.16 4.19
CA PHE A 104 -7.80 -26.84 4.15
C PHE A 104 -7.60 -27.38 2.73
N VAL A 105 -6.94 -26.58 1.90
CA VAL A 105 -6.52 -27.00 0.55
C VAL A 105 -5.10 -27.52 0.69
N ASP A 106 -4.94 -28.82 0.46
CA ASP A 106 -3.66 -29.51 0.31
C ASP A 106 -2.92 -28.96 -0.92
N HIS A 107 -2.30 -27.80 -0.76
CA HIS A 107 -1.39 -27.27 -1.76
C HIS A 107 0.02 -27.77 -1.44
N GLU A 108 0.71 -28.26 -2.46
CA GLU A 108 1.99 -28.96 -2.31
C GLU A 108 3.07 -28.12 -1.60
N PHE A 109 3.14 -26.81 -1.88
CA PHE A 109 3.97 -25.87 -1.13
C PHE A 109 3.64 -25.77 0.36
N ALA A 110 2.35 -25.81 0.73
CA ALA A 110 1.96 -25.74 2.14
C ALA A 110 2.38 -27.01 2.88
N LYS A 111 2.23 -28.18 2.25
CA LYS A 111 2.73 -29.46 2.76
C LYS A 111 4.26 -29.45 2.91
N TYR A 112 4.97 -29.01 1.89
CA TYR A 112 6.43 -28.91 1.90
C TYR A 112 6.94 -28.03 3.06
N ILE A 113 6.29 -26.88 3.30
CA ILE A 113 6.67 -25.97 4.39
C ILE A 113 6.44 -26.61 5.76
N GLN A 114 5.34 -27.33 5.94
CA GLN A 114 5.06 -28.00 7.22
C GLN A 114 6.05 -29.12 7.51
N GLU A 115 6.47 -29.86 6.48
CA GLU A 115 7.39 -30.99 6.62
C GLU A 115 8.85 -30.55 6.78
N ASN A 116 9.28 -29.51 6.04
CA ASN A 116 10.71 -29.18 5.91
C ASN A 116 11.10 -27.81 6.49
N CYS A 117 10.14 -26.90 6.69
CA CYS A 117 10.43 -25.49 7.01
C CYS A 117 9.74 -25.03 8.31
N PRO A 118 10.22 -25.47 9.49
CA PRO A 118 9.59 -25.13 10.77
C PRO A 118 9.60 -23.64 11.07
N ARG A 119 10.61 -22.89 10.63
CA ARG A 119 10.68 -21.43 10.86
C ARG A 119 9.69 -20.67 9.99
N ILE A 120 9.48 -21.10 8.75
CA ILE A 120 8.45 -20.52 7.86
C ILE A 120 7.04 -20.83 8.40
N ALA A 121 6.83 -22.06 8.88
CA ALA A 121 5.56 -22.47 9.49
C ALA A 121 5.21 -21.63 10.74
N ALA A 122 6.21 -21.11 11.46
CA ALA A 122 6.01 -20.24 12.61
C ALA A 122 5.60 -18.79 12.28
N LEU A 123 5.51 -18.41 10.99
CA LEU A 123 5.07 -17.07 10.58
C LEU A 123 3.57 -16.82 10.82
N LYS A 124 3.21 -15.55 11.04
CA LYS A 124 1.85 -15.14 11.43
C LYS A 124 0.79 -15.42 10.36
N THR A 125 1.12 -15.26 9.08
CA THR A 125 0.20 -15.56 7.99
C THR A 125 0.80 -16.58 7.03
N GLN A 126 0.13 -17.72 6.96
CA GLN A 126 0.47 -18.85 6.10
C GLN A 126 -0.07 -18.68 4.68
N LEU A 127 0.32 -19.60 3.80
CA LEU A 127 -0.14 -19.62 2.41
C LEU A 127 -1.63 -20.00 2.28
N THR A 128 -2.26 -19.48 1.25
CA THR A 128 -3.61 -19.88 0.80
C THR A 128 -3.49 -20.51 -0.59
N ALA A 129 -4.46 -21.32 -1.02
CA ALA A 129 -4.44 -21.97 -2.33
C ALA A 129 -4.16 -20.99 -3.49
N SER A 130 -4.91 -19.89 -3.55
CA SER A 130 -4.72 -18.85 -4.55
C SER A 130 -3.33 -18.20 -4.49
N ASN A 131 -2.74 -18.03 -3.30
CA ASN A 131 -1.38 -17.48 -3.19
C ASN A 131 -0.33 -18.43 -3.77
N CYS A 132 -0.54 -19.73 -3.59
CA CYS A 132 0.37 -20.74 -4.12
C CYS A 132 0.30 -20.85 -5.64
N GLU A 133 -0.91 -20.93 -6.22
CA GLU A 133 -1.12 -20.93 -7.67
C GLU A 133 -0.46 -19.70 -8.32
N ASN A 134 -0.61 -18.53 -7.69
CA ASN A 134 0.03 -17.31 -8.16
C ASN A 134 1.56 -17.38 -8.14
N LEU A 135 2.17 -17.99 -7.12
CA LEU A 135 3.63 -18.15 -7.05
C LEU A 135 4.13 -19.11 -8.14
N GLU A 136 3.44 -20.22 -8.33
CA GLU A 136 3.79 -21.22 -9.34
C GLU A 136 3.66 -20.65 -10.76
N ALA A 137 2.56 -19.97 -11.06
CA ALA A 137 2.33 -19.36 -12.37
C ALA A 137 3.34 -18.26 -12.72
N THR A 138 3.85 -17.51 -11.74
CA THR A 138 4.68 -16.33 -12.00
C THR A 138 6.18 -16.59 -11.99
N PHE A 139 6.67 -17.46 -11.11
CA PHE A 139 8.11 -17.69 -10.93
C PHE A 139 8.55 -19.12 -11.23
N GLY A 140 7.58 -20.02 -11.43
CA GLY A 140 7.83 -21.44 -11.60
C GLY A 140 8.11 -22.15 -10.27
N ARG A 141 7.76 -23.42 -10.22
CA ARG A 141 7.80 -24.25 -9.03
C ARG A 141 9.19 -24.38 -8.39
N LYS A 142 10.22 -24.67 -9.19
CA LYS A 142 11.60 -24.91 -8.71
C LYS A 142 12.15 -23.67 -7.97
N SER A 143 11.96 -22.50 -8.56
CA SER A 143 12.40 -21.22 -8.00
C SER A 143 11.75 -20.93 -6.65
N VAL A 144 10.46 -21.27 -6.51
CA VAL A 144 9.70 -21.06 -5.28
C VAL A 144 10.21 -21.96 -4.15
N LEU A 145 10.46 -23.24 -4.42
CA LEU A 145 11.02 -24.16 -3.43
C LEU A 145 12.41 -23.71 -2.95
N GLU A 146 13.29 -23.32 -3.87
CA GLU A 146 14.61 -22.82 -3.51
C GLU A 146 14.55 -21.56 -2.62
N ILE A 147 13.59 -20.68 -2.87
CA ILE A 147 13.38 -19.51 -1.99
C ILE A 147 12.85 -19.91 -0.61
N PHE A 148 12.04 -20.96 -0.50
CA PHE A 148 11.65 -21.46 0.81
C PHE A 148 12.86 -22.01 1.58
N ASP A 149 13.75 -22.76 0.93
CA ASP A 149 14.98 -23.23 1.58
C ASP A 149 15.86 -22.05 2.07
N GLN A 150 15.98 -21.00 1.25
CA GLN A 150 16.69 -19.79 1.64
C GLN A 150 16.02 -19.05 2.81
N MET A 151 14.68 -19.01 2.82
CA MET A 151 13.91 -18.39 3.90
C MET A 151 14.07 -19.16 5.22
N GLU A 152 14.06 -20.49 5.18
CA GLU A 152 14.27 -21.33 6.37
C GLU A 152 15.65 -21.09 6.98
N ASN A 153 16.68 -21.02 6.12
CA ASN A 153 18.05 -20.70 6.52
C ASN A 153 18.25 -19.27 7.05
N PHE A 154 17.24 -18.40 6.96
CA PHE A 154 17.35 -17.01 7.41
C PHE A 154 17.00 -16.83 8.90
N ASN A 155 18.02 -16.64 9.73
CA ASN A 155 17.90 -16.56 11.19
C ASN A 155 16.97 -15.46 11.73
N LYS A 156 16.76 -14.37 10.98
CA LYS A 156 15.92 -13.24 11.40
C LYS A 156 14.52 -13.26 10.76
N LEU A 157 14.08 -14.39 10.21
CA LEU A 157 12.82 -14.49 9.46
C LEU A 157 11.63 -14.00 10.28
N ASN A 158 11.39 -14.60 11.45
CA ASN A 158 10.24 -14.30 12.31
C ASN A 158 10.30 -12.91 12.96
N LYS A 159 11.46 -12.24 12.93
CA LYS A 159 11.63 -10.87 13.43
C LYS A 159 11.26 -9.83 12.37
N ASN A 160 11.69 -10.06 11.13
CA ASN A 160 11.57 -9.08 10.05
C ASN A 160 10.32 -9.26 9.19
N TYR A 161 9.79 -10.49 9.15
CA TYR A 161 8.72 -10.86 8.24
C TYR A 161 7.53 -11.43 9.00
N SER A 162 6.34 -11.28 8.40
CA SER A 162 5.08 -11.72 9.00
C SER A 162 4.25 -12.62 8.10
N SER A 163 4.53 -12.61 6.78
CA SER A 163 3.73 -13.32 5.78
C SER A 163 4.63 -14.14 4.86
N VAL A 164 4.32 -15.43 4.72
CA VAL A 164 5.07 -16.34 3.85
C VAL A 164 5.02 -15.86 2.39
N TYR A 165 3.81 -15.64 1.86
CA TYR A 165 3.59 -15.22 0.46
C TYR A 165 4.35 -13.94 0.10
N LEU A 166 4.20 -12.87 0.89
CA LEU A 166 4.84 -11.59 0.57
C LEU A 166 6.36 -11.67 0.65
N THR A 167 6.88 -12.44 1.60
CA THR A 167 8.32 -12.60 1.78
C THR A 167 8.90 -13.35 0.59
N ALA A 168 8.34 -14.51 0.26
CA ALA A 168 8.76 -15.31 -0.89
C ALA A 168 8.67 -14.52 -2.20
N LYS A 169 7.54 -13.86 -2.45
CA LYS A 169 7.34 -13.03 -3.65
C LYS A 169 8.39 -11.92 -3.79
N ASN A 170 8.70 -11.22 -2.70
CA ASN A 170 9.68 -10.14 -2.73
C ASN A 170 11.11 -10.68 -2.96
N TRP A 171 11.45 -11.82 -2.37
CA TRP A 171 12.75 -12.46 -2.55
C TRP A 171 12.92 -12.98 -3.98
N LEU A 172 11.89 -13.62 -4.54
CA LEU A 172 11.84 -14.04 -5.94
C LEU A 172 12.00 -12.86 -6.90
N LYS A 173 11.29 -11.76 -6.66
CA LYS A 173 11.41 -10.55 -7.49
C LYS A 173 12.83 -9.97 -7.44
N LYS A 174 13.43 -9.87 -6.25
CA LYS A 174 14.80 -9.36 -6.06
C LYS A 174 15.83 -10.24 -6.77
N ARG A 175 15.65 -11.57 -6.76
CA ARG A 175 16.49 -12.51 -7.50
C ARG A 175 16.42 -12.26 -9.00
N ASN A 176 15.22 -12.16 -9.58
CA ASN A 176 15.05 -11.88 -11.00
C ASN A 176 15.66 -10.53 -11.41
N GLU A 177 15.57 -9.50 -10.55
CA GLU A 177 16.22 -8.21 -10.77
C GLU A 177 17.75 -8.33 -10.76
N ASN A 178 18.32 -9.09 -9.82
CA ASN A 178 19.76 -9.35 -9.76
C ASN A 178 20.26 -10.17 -10.96
N GLU A 179 19.50 -11.16 -11.44
CA GLU A 179 19.83 -11.94 -12.63
C GLU A 179 19.86 -11.06 -13.89
N ARG A 180 18.92 -10.10 -14.01
CA ARG A 180 18.93 -9.12 -15.11
C ARG A 180 20.14 -8.18 -15.04
N ASN A 181 20.50 -7.72 -13.84
CA ASN A 181 21.60 -6.78 -13.63
C ASN A 181 22.99 -7.42 -13.71
N SER A 182 23.10 -8.73 -13.50
CA SER A 182 24.34 -9.51 -13.63
C SER A 182 24.63 -9.97 -15.05
N ASN A 183 23.67 -9.86 -15.98
CA ASN A 183 23.86 -10.22 -17.39
C ASN A 183 24.86 -9.27 -18.09
N PRO A 184 26.02 -9.76 -18.60
CA PRO A 184 27.08 -8.92 -19.18
C PRO A 184 26.64 -8.02 -20.34
N LYS A 185 25.56 -8.38 -21.06
CA LYS A 185 25.04 -7.62 -22.21
C LYS A 185 24.52 -6.22 -21.84
N SER A 186 24.08 -5.99 -20.60
CA SER A 186 23.61 -4.67 -20.16
C SER A 186 24.76 -3.72 -19.81
N LYS A 187 25.90 -4.24 -19.34
CA LYS A 187 27.11 -3.46 -19.05
C LYS A 187 27.86 -3.02 -20.31
N ALA A 188 27.93 -3.88 -21.32
CA ALA A 188 28.59 -3.57 -22.60
C ALA A 188 27.99 -2.33 -23.30
N ASN A 189 26.66 -2.18 -23.24
CA ASN A 189 25.95 -1.04 -23.84
C ASN A 189 26.24 0.31 -23.16
N PHE A 190 26.68 0.32 -21.90
CA PHE A 190 27.01 1.56 -21.19
C PHE A 190 28.44 2.03 -21.52
N GLU A 191 29.39 1.09 -21.57
CA GLU A 191 30.78 1.34 -21.95
C GLU A 191 30.93 1.80 -23.41
N GLU A 192 30.16 1.21 -24.34
CA GLU A 192 30.18 1.65 -25.75
C GLU A 192 29.59 3.06 -25.94
N ASN A 193 28.56 3.42 -25.19
CA ASN A 193 27.97 4.76 -25.25
C ASN A 193 28.89 5.86 -24.68
N LEU A 194 29.83 5.51 -23.81
CA LEU A 194 30.83 6.43 -23.28
C LEU A 194 32.07 6.59 -24.17
N ARG A 195 32.29 5.67 -25.13
CA ARG A 195 33.38 5.79 -26.12
C ARG A 195 32.98 6.59 -27.36
N ASN A 196 31.70 6.88 -27.54
CA ASN A 196 31.16 7.61 -28.69
C ASN A 196 30.86 9.09 -28.38
N PHE A 197 31.40 9.63 -27.27
CA PHE A 197 31.40 11.06 -26.94
C PHE A 197 32.81 11.63 -26.96
#